data_AF-A0A8T3T5S7-F1
#
_entry.id   AF-A0A8T3T5S7-F1
#
_cell.length_a   1.000
_cell.length_b   1.000
_cell.length_c   1.000
_cell.angle_alpha   90.00
_cell.angle_beta   90.00
_cell.angle_gamma   90.00
#
_symmetry.space_group_name_H-M   'P 1'
#
loop_
_entity.id
_entity.type
_entity.pdbx_description
1 polymer ?
#
loop_
_entity_poly.entity_id
_entity_poly.type
_entity_poly.pdbx_seq_one_letter_code
_entity_poly.pdbx_strand_id
1 'polypeptide(L)' 'MTASCAVANVGEHLRFHSALDPRINEFVTIVVARHLTNQFEWAVHVPLALKAGLARPRPHA' A
#
# COMPACT_ATOMS: atom_id res chain seq x y z
N MET A 1 23.60 -17.17 3.90
CA MET A 1 22.38 -17.13 3.07
C MET A 1 21.24 -16.46 3.86
N THR A 2 21.37 -15.18 4.24
CA THR A 2 20.48 -14.59 5.28
C THR A 2 19.91 -13.20 4.95
N ALA A 3 20.37 -12.51 3.89
CA ALA A 3 19.87 -11.15 3.58
C ALA A 3 18.66 -11.12 2.63
N SER A 4 18.57 -12.04 1.66
CA SER A 4 17.48 -12.04 0.65
C SER A 4 16.11 -12.40 1.27
N CYS A 5 16.07 -13.33 2.22
CA CYS A 5 14.81 -13.75 2.85
C CYS A 5 14.19 -12.68 3.76
N ALA A 6 14.98 -11.78 4.35
CA ALA A 6 14.44 -10.81 5.30
C ALA A 6 13.47 -9.83 4.61
N VAL A 7 13.86 -9.27 3.45
CA VAL A 7 13.01 -8.37 2.66
C VAL A 7 11.81 -9.13 2.08
N ALA A 8 12.01 -10.36 1.61
CA ALA A 8 10.94 -11.20 1.09
C ALA A 8 9.88 -11.52 2.16
N ASN A 9 10.30 -11.95 3.35
CA ASN A 9 9.39 -12.29 4.46
C ASN A 9 8.60 -11.07 4.94
N VAL A 10 9.24 -9.89 5.02
CA VAL A 10 8.53 -8.64 5.35
C VAL A 10 7.50 -8.33 4.27
N GLY A 11 7.88 -8.45 3.00
CA GLY A 11 6.97 -8.21 1.87
C GLY A 11 5.79 -9.18 1.83
N GLU A 12 6.00 -10.45 2.16
CA GLU A 12 4.93 -11.45 2.27
C GLU A 12 3.98 -11.11 3.43
N HIS A 13 4.54 -10.82 4.61
CA HIS A 13 3.74 -10.50 5.78
C HIS A 13 2.83 -9.28 5.55
N LEU A 14 3.37 -8.19 4.99
CA LEU A 14 2.59 -6.99 4.70
C LEU A 14 1.45 -7.23 3.69
N ARG A 15 1.61 -8.17 2.75
CA ARG A 15 0.60 -8.44 1.71
C ARG A 15 -0.46 -9.46 2.13
N PHE A 16 -0.08 -10.48 2.89
CA PHE A 16 -0.94 -11.65 3.12
C PHE A 16 -1.23 -11.93 4.59
N HIS A 17 -0.43 -11.40 5.50
CA HIS A 17 -0.53 -11.70 6.94
C HIS A 17 -0.65 -10.44 7.81
N SER A 18 -0.83 -9.27 7.21
CA SER A 18 -0.99 -8.00 7.93
C SER A 18 -2.23 -8.06 8.81
N ALA A 19 -2.07 -7.63 10.07
CA ALA A 19 -3.18 -7.50 11.02
C ALA A 19 -4.05 -6.25 10.74
N LEU A 20 -3.62 -5.37 9.83
CA LEU A 20 -4.36 -4.17 9.48
C LEU A 20 -5.50 -4.51 8.51
N ASP A 21 -6.60 -3.80 8.66
CA ASP A 21 -7.71 -3.83 7.70
C ASP A 21 -7.21 -3.43 6.28
N PRO A 22 -7.71 -4.07 5.21
CA PRO A 22 -7.32 -3.73 3.83
C PRO A 22 -7.39 -2.24 3.51
N ARG A 23 -8.38 -1.51 4.04
CA ARG A 23 -8.49 -0.05 3.84
C ARG A 23 -7.28 0.70 4.39
N ILE A 24 -6.77 0.27 5.54
CA ILE A 24 -5.61 0.90 6.19
C ILE A 24 -4.31 0.47 5.49
N ASN A 25 -4.18 -0.81 5.10
CA ASN A 25 -3.02 -1.27 4.33
C ASN A 25 -2.89 -0.47 3.03
N GLU A 26 -3.96 -0.38 2.25
CA GLU A 26 -3.92 0.35 0.98
C GLU A 26 -3.69 1.85 1.18
N PHE A 27 -4.24 2.44 2.25
CA PHE A 27 -3.97 3.84 2.61
C PHE A 27 -2.48 4.08 2.86
N VAL A 28 -1.84 3.24 3.68
CA VAL A 28 -0.40 3.38 3.97
C VAL A 28 0.42 3.17 2.69
N THR A 29 0.07 2.18 1.87
CA THR A 29 0.78 1.92 0.60
C THR A 29 0.76 3.12 -0.33
N ILE A 30 -0.39 3.76 -0.56
CA ILE A 30 -0.47 4.93 -1.45
C ILE A 30 0.25 6.15 -0.86
N VAL A 31 0.23 6.34 0.47
CA VAL A 31 0.98 7.43 1.14
C VAL A 31 2.48 7.25 0.94
N VAL A 32 2.99 6.03 1.18
CA VAL A 32 4.41 5.69 0.96
C VAL A 32 4.79 5.82 -0.51
N ALA A 33 3.96 5.31 -1.42
CA ALA A 33 4.18 5.43 -2.86
C ALA A 33 4.29 6.90 -3.29
N ARG A 34 3.44 7.79 -2.75
CA ARG A 34 3.52 9.23 -3.03
C ARG A 34 4.76 9.86 -2.44
N HIS A 35 5.09 9.54 -1.19
CA HIS A 35 6.26 10.07 -0.49
C HIS A 35 7.58 9.71 -1.22
N LEU A 36 7.67 8.48 -1.73
CA LEU A 36 8.83 8.00 -2.49
C LEU A 36 8.76 8.31 -3.99
N THR A 37 7.73 9.02 -4.46
CA THR A 37 7.51 9.30 -5.89
C THR A 37 7.47 8.01 -6.75
N ASN A 38 7.04 6.89 -6.16
CA ASN A 38 6.90 5.62 -6.86
C ASN A 38 5.57 5.56 -7.64
N GLN A 39 5.65 5.92 -8.93
CA GLN A 39 4.47 6.02 -9.80
C GLN A 39 3.81 4.66 -10.07
N PHE A 40 4.59 3.58 -10.09
CA PHE A 40 4.06 2.25 -10.34
C PHE A 40 3.14 1.83 -9.18
N GLU A 41 3.66 1.87 -7.95
CA GLU A 41 2.87 1.51 -6.77
C GLU A 41 1.66 2.44 -6.60
N TRP A 42 1.82 3.73 -6.87
CA TRP A 42 0.71 4.68 -6.83
C TRP A 42 -0.41 4.31 -7.81
N ALA A 43 -0.07 4.05 -9.08
CA ALA A 43 -1.06 3.71 -10.11
C ALA A 43 -1.78 2.38 -9.82
N VAL A 44 -1.06 1.41 -9.25
CA VAL A 44 -1.61 0.09 -8.88
C VAL A 44 -2.51 0.18 -7.65
N HIS A 45 -2.08 0.89 -6.61
CA HIS A 45 -2.74 0.83 -5.30
C HIS A 45 -3.85 1.87 -5.08
N VAL A 46 -3.88 2.98 -5.82
CA VAL A 46 -5.00 3.95 -5.72
C VAL A 46 -6.37 3.30 -6.02
N PRO A 47 -6.55 2.53 -7.11
CA PRO A 47 -7.80 1.81 -7.35
C PRO A 47 -8.14 0.79 -6.25
N LEU A 48 -7.14 0.12 -5.69
CA LEU A 48 -7.32 -0.87 -4.61
C LEU A 48 -7.76 -0.19 -3.31
N ALA A 49 -7.16 0.95 -2.97
CA ALA A 49 -7.56 1.76 -1.82
C ALA A 49 -9.02 2.21 -1.93
N LEU A 50 -9.44 2.68 -3.11
CA LEU A 50 -10.83 3.07 -3.35
C LEU A 50 -11.78 1.88 -3.23
N LYS A 51 -11.41 0.72 -3.77
CA LYS A 51 -12.18 -0.52 -3.64
C LYS A 51 -12.30 -0.98 -2.18
N ALA A 52 -11.27 -0.75 -1.38
CA ALA A 52 -11.26 -1.01 0.06
C ALA A 52 -12.03 0.05 0.89
N GLY A 53 -12.70 1.01 0.24
CA GLY A 53 -13.53 2.02 0.93
C GLY A 53 -12.76 3.24 1.41
N LEU A 54 -11.58 3.52 0.85
CA LEU A 54 -10.93 4.81 1.04
C LEU A 54 -11.77 5.89 0.34
N ALA A 55 -12.09 6.97 1.06
CA ALA A 55 -12.82 8.07 0.48
C ALA A 55 -11.98 8.75 -0.61
N ARG A 56 -12.57 8.94 -1.79
CA ARG A 56 -11.95 9.78 -2.82
C ARG A 56 -11.86 11.21 -2.26
N PRO A 57 -10.68 11.87 -2.34
CA PRO A 57 -10.59 13.28 -2.03
C PRO A 57 -11.62 14.03 -2.87
N ARG A 58 -12.42 14.90 -2.24
CA ARG A 58 -13.28 15.79 -3.03
C ARG A 58 -12.34 16.62 -3.91
N PRO A 59 -12.57 16.67 -5.23
CA PRO A 59 -11.85 17.64 -6.03
C PRO A 59 -12.24 19.03 -5.47
N HIS A 60 -11.30 19.98 -5.45
CA HIS A 60 -11.50 21.39 -5.04
C HIS A 60 -11.65 21.72 -3.54
N ALA A 61 -11.20 20.89 -2.60
CA ALA A 61 -10.92 21.33 -1.23
C ALA A 61 -9.46 21.76 -1.07
#